data_AF-A0A1I3L109-F1
#
_entry.id   AF-A0A1I3L109-F1
#
_cell.length_a   1.000
_cell.length_b   1.000
_cell.length_c   1.000
_cell.angle_alpha   90.00
_cell.angle_beta   90.00
_cell.angle_gamma   90.00
#
_symmetry.space_group_name_H-M   'P 1'
#
loop_
_entity.id
_entity.type
_entity.pdbx_description
1 polymer ?
#
loop_
_entity_poly.entity_id
_entity_poly.type
_entity_poly.pdbx_seq_one_letter_code
_entity_poly.pdbx_strand_id
1 'polypeptide(L)'
;MIAVVAKQDADGVLVFTFVPKGDPGHRQFVASVVLGSQELDWTNSPDQPEGLKEEIEAEIRERLSERSRWIERVEALATQIETWARLDDWSTRRIQFRMKDAVIGNHTLPAVLMQKETCKVILEPVARSSPRAEGIVDLYLLPEYDDIASIYFYGGDWHLHYMFKESPTVNTIRDAERVDLTPENFEKILSEMQQNANPV
;
A
#
# COMPACT_ATOMS: atom_id res chain seq x y z
N MET A 1 2.09 8.09 -22.48
CA MET A 1 0.64 8.29 -22.30
C MET A 1 0.42 9.10 -21.02
N ILE A 2 -0.54 10.02 -20.96
CA ILE A 2 -1.00 10.54 -19.66
C ILE A 2 -2.32 9.81 -19.38
N ALA A 3 -2.36 9.11 -18.27
CA ALA A 3 -3.46 8.24 -17.90
C ALA A 3 -3.90 8.60 -16.50
N VAL A 4 -5.15 9.04 -16.39
CA VAL A 4 -5.79 9.39 -15.11
C VAL A 4 -6.77 8.27 -14.80
N VAL A 5 -6.52 7.54 -13.71
CA VAL A 5 -7.49 6.55 -13.22
C VAL A 5 -8.57 7.30 -12.47
N ALA A 6 -9.77 7.32 -13.03
CA ALA A 6 -10.72 8.38 -12.72
C ALA A 6 -11.55 8.07 -11.48
N LYS A 7 -11.92 6.82 -11.18
CA LYS A 7 -12.66 6.44 -9.97
C LYS A 7 -12.84 4.92 -9.91
N GLN A 8 -12.84 4.39 -8.67
CA GLN A 8 -13.59 3.18 -8.34
C GLN A 8 -14.99 3.64 -7.92
N ASP A 9 -16.05 3.13 -8.53
CA ASP A 9 -17.42 3.34 -8.05
C ASP A 9 -17.82 2.26 -7.02
N ALA A 10 -19.04 2.37 -6.48
CA ALA A 10 -19.53 1.46 -5.46
C ALA A 10 -19.66 0.01 -5.93
N ASP A 11 -19.73 -0.22 -7.24
CA ASP A 11 -20.00 -1.52 -7.86
C ASP A 11 -18.71 -2.27 -8.24
N GLY A 12 -17.55 -1.72 -7.87
CA GLY A 12 -16.26 -2.33 -8.16
C GLY A 12 -15.83 -2.14 -9.62
N VAL A 13 -16.37 -1.13 -10.30
CA VAL A 13 -15.92 -0.75 -11.64
C VAL A 13 -14.75 0.23 -11.51
N LEU A 14 -13.67 -0.05 -12.23
CA LEU A 14 -12.58 0.89 -12.44
C LEU A 14 -12.75 1.56 -13.80
N VAL A 15 -12.78 2.89 -13.80
CA VAL A 15 -12.82 3.71 -15.01
C VAL A 15 -11.46 4.32 -15.26
N PHE A 16 -10.93 4.06 -16.44
CA PHE A 16 -9.66 4.59 -16.91
C PHE A 16 -9.89 5.64 -17.99
N THR A 17 -9.21 6.78 -17.87
CA THR A 17 -9.23 7.84 -18.87
C THR A 17 -7.82 8.07 -19.40
N PHE A 18 -7.65 7.95 -20.72
CA PHE A 18 -6.37 8.07 -21.39
C PHE A 18 -6.36 9.25 -22.35
N VAL A 19 -5.25 9.99 -22.34
CA VAL A 19 -4.93 11.01 -23.34
C VAL A 19 -3.60 10.63 -24.00
N PRO A 20 -3.61 10.19 -25.27
CA PRO A 20 -2.40 9.84 -26.00
C PRO A 20 -1.50 11.07 -26.18
N LYS A 21 -0.18 10.90 -26.00
CA LYS A 21 0.76 11.99 -26.29
C LYS A 21 0.81 12.19 -27.80
N GLY A 22 0.62 13.42 -28.26
CA GLY A 22 0.70 13.76 -29.67
C GLY A 22 -0.60 13.64 -30.46
N ASP A 23 -1.74 13.32 -29.82
CA ASP A 23 -3.04 13.48 -30.48
C ASP A 23 -3.40 14.98 -30.54
N PRO A 24 -3.44 15.60 -31.75
CA PRO A 24 -3.73 17.03 -31.89
C PRO A 24 -5.15 17.37 -31.45
N GLY A 25 -6.06 16.38 -31.39
CA GLY A 25 -7.42 16.54 -30.91
C GLY A 25 -7.58 16.44 -29.39
N HIS A 26 -6.52 16.05 -28.65
CA HIS A 26 -6.57 15.77 -27.22
C HIS A 26 -7.75 14.86 -26.83
N ARG A 27 -8.06 13.88 -27.69
CA ARG A 27 -9.19 12.98 -27.49
C ARG A 27 -8.96 12.16 -26.24
N GLN A 28 -10.02 12.04 -25.45
CA GLN A 28 -10.05 11.23 -24.25
C GLN A 28 -10.64 9.87 -24.61
N PHE A 29 -9.90 8.82 -24.29
CA PHE A 29 -10.37 7.44 -24.41
C PHE A 29 -10.79 6.96 -23.03
N VAL A 30 -11.98 6.36 -22.96
CA VAL A 30 -12.57 5.89 -21.71
C VAL A 30 -12.79 4.39 -21.81
N ALA A 31 -12.19 3.65 -20.90
CA ALA A 31 -12.40 2.22 -20.75
C ALA A 31 -12.79 1.93 -19.31
N SER A 32 -13.74 1.03 -19.13
CA SER A 32 -14.16 0.54 -17.81
C SER A 32 -13.97 -0.96 -17.69
N VAL A 33 -13.68 -1.42 -16.48
CA VAL A 33 -13.53 -2.84 -16.15
C VAL A 33 -14.16 -3.13 -14.81
N VAL A 34 -14.94 -4.21 -14.74
CA VAL A 34 -15.42 -4.75 -13.47
C VAL A 34 -14.28 -5.50 -12.82
N LEU A 35 -13.96 -5.20 -11.56
CA LEU A 35 -12.92 -5.92 -10.82
C LEU A 35 -13.19 -7.43 -10.81
N GLY A 36 -12.19 -8.21 -11.20
CA GLY A 36 -12.31 -9.67 -11.36
C GLY A 36 -12.71 -10.13 -12.78
N SER A 37 -13.10 -9.21 -13.66
CA SER A 37 -13.30 -9.47 -15.09
C SER A 37 -12.02 -9.19 -15.89
N GLN A 38 -11.91 -9.83 -17.05
CA GLN A 38 -10.88 -9.54 -18.06
C GLN A 38 -11.41 -8.71 -19.23
N GLU A 39 -12.72 -8.49 -19.28
CA GLU A 39 -13.38 -7.76 -20.37
C GLU A 39 -13.39 -6.26 -20.08
N LEU A 40 -12.98 -5.49 -21.10
CA LEU A 40 -12.97 -4.04 -21.07
C LEU A 40 -14.21 -3.52 -21.82
N ASP A 41 -14.95 -2.65 -21.16
CA ASP A 41 -16.06 -1.91 -21.76
C ASP A 41 -15.56 -0.58 -22.32
N TRP A 42 -15.83 -0.37 -23.60
CA TRP A 42 -15.42 0.79 -24.38
C TRP A 42 -16.61 1.65 -24.83
N THR A 43 -17.82 1.37 -24.34
CA THR A 43 -19.07 2.03 -24.76
C THR A 43 -19.01 3.55 -24.68
N ASN A 44 -18.20 4.10 -23.75
CA ASN A 44 -18.03 5.54 -23.53
C ASN A 44 -16.80 6.14 -24.24
N SER A 45 -16.13 5.40 -25.11
CA SER A 45 -14.93 5.83 -25.82
C SER A 45 -15.26 6.30 -27.25
N PRO A 46 -14.61 7.36 -27.77
CA PRO A 46 -14.74 7.73 -29.18
C PRO A 46 -14.16 6.66 -30.11
N ASP A 47 -14.51 6.73 -31.41
CA ASP A 47 -13.95 5.85 -32.45
C ASP A 47 -12.41 5.88 -32.43
N GLN A 48 -11.82 4.69 -32.42
CA GLN A 48 -10.43 4.48 -32.03
C GLN A 48 -9.55 4.32 -33.28
N PRO A 49 -8.38 4.98 -33.37
CA PRO A 49 -7.40 4.66 -34.39
C PRO A 49 -6.82 3.25 -34.16
N GLU A 50 -6.59 2.50 -35.24
CA GLU A 50 -5.97 1.17 -35.22
C GLU A 50 -4.64 1.18 -34.44
N GLY A 51 -4.42 0.22 -33.54
CA GLY A 51 -3.20 0.08 -32.74
C GLY A 51 -3.21 0.80 -31.38
N LEU A 52 -3.96 1.90 -31.25
CA LEU A 52 -4.03 2.65 -29.97
C LEU A 52 -4.84 1.87 -28.92
N LYS A 53 -5.83 1.10 -29.35
CA LYS A 53 -6.65 0.27 -28.47
C LYS A 53 -5.78 -0.73 -27.73
N GLU A 54 -4.98 -1.50 -28.47
CA GLU A 54 -4.12 -2.54 -27.94
C GLU A 54 -3.10 -1.98 -26.92
N GLU A 55 -2.54 -0.80 -27.19
CA GLU A 55 -1.65 -0.10 -26.24
C GLU A 55 -2.37 0.29 -24.95
N ILE A 56 -3.58 0.83 -25.04
CA ILE A 56 -4.38 1.22 -23.87
C ILE A 56 -4.80 -0.03 -23.08
N GLU A 57 -5.23 -1.10 -23.75
CA GLU A 57 -5.61 -2.36 -23.08
C GLU A 57 -4.42 -2.97 -22.33
N ALA A 58 -3.22 -2.94 -22.92
CA ALA A 58 -2.01 -3.42 -22.27
C ALA A 58 -1.71 -2.61 -20.99
N GLU A 59 -1.78 -1.28 -21.07
CA GLU A 59 -1.58 -0.38 -19.92
C GLU A 59 -2.63 -0.60 -18.81
N ILE A 60 -3.91 -0.79 -19.17
CA ILE A 60 -4.96 -1.13 -18.19
C ILE A 60 -4.64 -2.44 -17.49
N ARG A 61 -4.28 -3.48 -18.25
CA ARG A 61 -3.95 -4.80 -17.69
C ARG A 61 -2.74 -4.75 -16.76
N GLU A 62 -1.72 -3.97 -17.11
CA GLU A 62 -0.56 -3.75 -16.25
C GLU A 62 -0.97 -3.10 -14.92
N ARG A 63 -1.76 -2.02 -14.97
CA ARG A 63 -2.27 -1.35 -13.75
C ARG A 63 -3.14 -2.27 -12.88
N LEU A 64 -3.99 -3.08 -13.49
CA LEU A 64 -4.78 -4.07 -12.75
C LEU A 64 -3.89 -5.11 -12.08
N SER A 65 -2.83 -5.57 -12.77
CA SER A 65 -1.84 -6.49 -12.18
C SER A 65 -1.08 -5.85 -11.02
N GLU A 66 -0.64 -4.60 -11.17
CA GLU A 66 0.00 -3.84 -10.08
C GLU A 66 -0.93 -3.66 -8.88
N ARG A 67 -2.21 -3.36 -9.12
CA ARG A 67 -3.25 -3.25 -8.09
C ARG A 67 -3.38 -4.53 -7.30
N SER A 68 -3.56 -5.66 -7.98
CA SER A 68 -3.72 -6.97 -7.34
C SER A 68 -2.48 -7.34 -6.55
N ARG A 69 -1.28 -7.19 -7.13
CA ARG A 69 -0.02 -7.48 -6.46
C ARG A 69 0.15 -6.67 -5.18
N TRP A 70 -0.17 -5.38 -5.23
CA TRP A 70 -0.07 -4.51 -4.05
C TRP A 70 -1.03 -4.95 -2.94
N ILE A 71 -2.31 -5.19 -3.27
CA ILE A 71 -3.31 -5.62 -2.30
C ILE A 71 -2.92 -6.97 -1.67
N GLU A 72 -2.56 -7.96 -2.50
CA GLU A 72 -2.14 -9.29 -2.04
C GLU A 72 -0.93 -9.22 -1.12
N ARG A 73 0.05 -8.37 -1.44
CA ARG A 73 1.26 -8.17 -0.65
C ARG A 73 0.96 -7.59 0.73
N VAL A 74 0.08 -6.59 0.81
CA VAL A 74 -0.32 -5.99 2.09
C VAL A 74 -1.21 -6.94 2.90
N GLU A 75 -2.10 -7.70 2.26
CA GLU A 75 -2.90 -8.75 2.90
C GLU A 75 -2.01 -9.86 3.51
N ALA A 76 -0.97 -10.28 2.78
CA ALA A 76 0.00 -11.24 3.28
C ALA A 76 0.77 -10.69 4.50
N LEU A 77 1.25 -9.44 4.42
CA LEU A 77 1.93 -8.78 5.54
C LEU A 77 1.00 -8.66 6.76
N ALA A 78 -0.23 -8.19 6.57
CA ALA A 78 -1.19 -8.04 7.66
C ALA A 78 -1.45 -9.40 8.35
N THR A 79 -1.62 -10.46 7.58
CA THR A 79 -1.80 -11.83 8.10
C THR A 79 -0.59 -12.31 8.91
N GLN A 80 0.61 -12.04 8.41
CA GLN A 80 1.87 -12.38 9.07
C GLN A 80 2.02 -11.64 10.40
N ILE A 81 1.85 -10.32 10.38
CA ILE A 81 1.93 -9.46 11.57
C ILE A 81 0.88 -9.84 12.61
N GLU A 82 -0.36 -10.09 12.22
CA GLU A 82 -1.41 -10.54 13.15
C GLU A 82 -1.04 -11.85 13.83
N THR A 83 -0.43 -12.77 13.09
CA THR A 83 -0.01 -14.08 13.62
C THR A 83 1.08 -13.88 14.67
N TRP A 84 2.11 -13.09 14.38
CA TRP A 84 3.20 -12.82 15.32
C TRP A 84 2.72 -12.05 16.55
N ALA A 85 1.91 -11.00 16.35
CA ALA A 85 1.36 -10.21 17.44
C ALA A 85 0.52 -11.07 18.40
N ARG A 86 -0.33 -11.96 17.89
CA ARG A 86 -1.11 -12.89 18.72
C ARG A 86 -0.26 -13.88 19.50
N LEU A 87 0.87 -14.33 18.94
CA LEU A 87 1.79 -15.22 19.64
C LEU A 87 2.47 -14.51 20.83
N ASP A 88 2.64 -13.19 20.75
CA ASP A 88 3.10 -12.32 21.84
C ASP A 88 1.92 -11.68 22.62
N ASP A 89 0.75 -12.33 22.68
CA ASP A 89 -0.39 -11.91 23.50
C ASP A 89 -1.00 -10.52 23.15
N TRP A 90 -0.74 -10.00 21.95
CA TRP A 90 -1.44 -8.82 21.46
C TRP A 90 -2.82 -9.20 20.91
N SER A 91 -3.84 -8.48 21.35
CA SER A 91 -5.16 -8.49 20.70
C SER A 91 -5.07 -7.77 19.37
N THR A 92 -5.62 -8.37 18.31
CA THR A 92 -5.52 -7.83 16.93
C THR A 92 -6.90 -7.64 16.32
N ARG A 93 -7.04 -6.61 15.49
CA ARG A 93 -8.25 -6.34 14.71
C ARG A 93 -7.89 -5.73 13.36
N ARG A 94 -8.40 -6.33 12.27
CA ARG A 94 -8.34 -5.70 10.95
C ARG A 94 -9.33 -4.55 10.82
N ILE A 95 -8.88 -3.50 10.16
CA ILE A 95 -9.65 -2.33 9.78
C ILE A 95 -9.48 -2.13 8.27
N GLN A 96 -10.54 -1.74 7.57
CA GLN A 96 -10.43 -1.37 6.16
C GLN A 96 -9.89 0.06 6.05
N PHE A 97 -8.70 0.19 5.48
CA PHE A 97 -8.05 1.46 5.19
C PHE A 97 -8.31 1.86 3.73
N ARG A 98 -8.86 3.06 3.50
CA ARG A 98 -9.12 3.57 2.15
C ARG A 98 -7.89 4.32 1.65
N MET A 99 -7.30 3.81 0.58
CA MET A 99 -6.13 4.40 -0.05
C MET A 99 -6.50 5.08 -1.37
N LYS A 100 -5.95 6.26 -1.59
CA LYS A 100 -6.00 6.96 -2.88
C LYS A 100 -4.69 6.71 -3.61
N ASP A 101 -4.76 6.20 -4.83
CA ASP A 101 -3.60 5.98 -5.68
C ASP A 101 -3.93 6.46 -7.10
N ALA A 102 -3.07 7.33 -7.64
CA ALA A 102 -3.29 7.96 -8.94
C ALA A 102 -3.03 7.01 -10.14
N VAL A 103 -2.31 5.92 -9.92
CA VAL A 103 -1.86 4.98 -10.95
C VAL A 103 -2.78 3.77 -11.03
N ILE A 104 -3.14 3.18 -9.88
CA ILE A 104 -3.96 1.96 -9.79
C ILE A 104 -5.39 2.21 -9.30
N GLY A 105 -5.74 3.48 -9.07
CA GLY A 105 -7.05 3.90 -8.59
C GLY A 105 -7.23 3.74 -7.09
N ASN A 106 -8.33 4.31 -6.58
CA ASN A 106 -8.71 4.15 -5.18
C ASN A 106 -8.99 2.68 -4.86
N HIS A 107 -8.62 2.25 -3.66
CA HIS A 107 -8.83 0.88 -3.21
C HIS A 107 -8.81 0.80 -1.68
N THR A 108 -9.14 -0.36 -1.13
CA THR A 108 -9.06 -0.64 0.30
C THR A 108 -7.98 -1.65 0.58
N LEU A 109 -7.28 -1.47 1.69
CA LEU A 109 -6.23 -2.35 2.21
C LEU A 109 -6.51 -2.67 3.68
N PRO A 110 -6.00 -3.79 4.21
CA PRO A 110 -6.06 -4.03 5.64
C PRO A 110 -5.07 -3.12 6.38
N ALA A 111 -5.55 -2.46 7.41
CA ALA A 111 -4.75 -1.99 8.53
C ALA A 111 -4.96 -2.92 9.72
N VAL A 112 -3.94 -3.11 10.56
CA VAL A 112 -4.02 -4.00 11.73
C VAL A 112 -3.85 -3.17 12.99
N LEU A 113 -4.93 -3.03 13.75
CA LEU A 113 -4.87 -2.48 15.10
C LEU A 113 -4.47 -3.58 16.07
N MET A 114 -3.45 -3.32 16.85
CA MET A 114 -2.88 -4.22 17.86
C MET A 114 -2.98 -3.54 19.22
N GLN A 115 -3.34 -4.30 20.25
CA GLN A 115 -3.43 -3.80 21.61
C GLN A 115 -2.90 -4.82 22.62
N LYS A 116 -2.06 -4.35 23.54
CA LYS A 116 -1.60 -5.08 24.72
C LYS A 116 -1.66 -4.13 25.91
N GLU A 117 -2.42 -4.51 26.94
CA GLU A 117 -2.72 -3.64 28.09
C GLU A 117 -3.29 -2.27 27.66
N THR A 118 -2.62 -1.18 28.01
CA THR A 118 -2.96 0.20 27.62
C THR A 118 -2.29 0.63 26.31
N CYS A 119 -1.31 -0.12 25.81
CA CYS A 119 -0.56 0.19 24.60
C CYS A 119 -1.35 -0.23 23.35
N LYS A 120 -1.37 0.65 22.35
CA LYS A 120 -2.01 0.42 21.05
C LYS A 120 -1.07 0.77 19.92
N VAL A 121 -0.92 -0.13 18.96
CA VAL A 121 -0.12 0.09 17.77
C VAL A 121 -0.98 -0.21 16.54
N ILE A 122 -0.88 0.59 15.49
CA ILE A 122 -1.57 0.32 14.22
C ILE A 122 -0.55 0.15 13.09
N LEU A 123 -0.67 -0.97 12.37
CA LEU A 123 -0.02 -1.19 11.07
C LEU A 123 -0.90 -0.56 9.99
N GLU A 124 -0.40 0.47 9.29
CA GLU A 124 -1.14 1.20 8.27
C GLU A 124 -0.39 1.25 6.93
N PRO A 125 -1.04 0.92 5.81
CA PRO A 125 -0.45 1.05 4.49
C PRO A 125 -0.25 2.53 4.09
N VAL A 126 0.96 2.89 3.68
CA VAL A 126 1.33 4.29 3.37
C VAL A 126 1.43 4.53 1.88
N ALA A 127 2.18 3.71 1.15
CA ALA A 127 2.43 3.91 -0.28
C ALA A 127 2.73 2.59 -0.99
N ARG A 128 2.19 2.43 -2.20
CA ARG A 128 2.52 1.30 -3.09
C ARG A 128 3.94 1.39 -3.66
N SER A 129 4.46 2.60 -3.87
CA SER A 129 5.76 2.79 -4.49
C SER A 129 6.41 4.10 -4.03
N SER A 130 7.73 4.07 -3.94
CA SER A 130 8.60 5.23 -3.73
C SER A 130 9.91 5.03 -4.50
N PRO A 131 10.78 6.06 -4.62
CA PRO A 131 12.04 5.97 -5.37
C PRO A 131 13.03 4.85 -4.97
N ARG A 132 12.73 4.02 -3.96
CA ARG A 132 13.58 2.90 -3.50
C ARG A 132 12.80 1.68 -2.97
N ALA A 133 11.47 1.71 -2.98
CA ALA A 133 10.64 0.64 -2.43
C ALA A 133 9.37 0.45 -3.25
N GLU A 134 8.92 -0.79 -3.33
CA GLU A 134 7.67 -1.21 -3.98
C GLU A 134 6.56 -1.43 -2.95
N GLY A 135 6.68 -0.84 -1.77
CA GLY A 135 5.66 -0.90 -0.73
C GLY A 135 6.17 -0.23 0.53
N ILE A 136 5.31 0.54 1.18
CA ILE A 136 5.59 1.19 2.46
C ILE A 136 4.36 1.00 3.34
N VAL A 137 4.60 0.49 4.54
CA VAL A 137 3.62 0.32 5.61
C VAL A 137 4.29 0.80 6.88
N ASP A 138 3.59 1.55 7.72
CA ASP A 138 4.13 2.06 8.96
C ASP A 138 3.42 1.43 10.17
N LEU A 139 4.14 1.29 11.27
CA LEU A 139 3.61 1.02 12.61
C LEU A 139 3.60 2.32 13.39
N TYR A 140 2.42 2.71 13.86
CA TYR A 140 2.23 3.91 14.68
C TYR A 140 1.81 3.55 16.09
N LEU A 141 2.51 4.10 17.08
CA LEU A 141 2.07 4.07 18.47
C LEU A 141 0.93 5.06 18.70
N LEU A 142 -0.20 4.59 19.25
CA LEU A 142 -1.37 5.39 19.53
C LEU A 142 -1.45 5.79 21.01
N PRO A 143 -2.01 6.96 21.35
CA PRO A 143 -2.69 7.91 20.46
C PRO A 143 -1.79 9.01 19.88
N GLU A 144 -0.55 9.12 20.34
CA GLU A 144 0.30 10.30 20.08
C GLU A 144 0.97 10.27 18.70
N TYR A 145 1.10 9.09 18.06
CA TYR A 145 1.83 8.90 16.80
C TYR A 145 3.32 9.29 16.88
N ASP A 146 3.86 9.39 18.09
CA ASP A 146 5.22 9.87 18.34
C ASP A 146 6.31 8.84 18.00
N ASP A 147 5.94 7.56 17.94
CA ASP A 147 6.84 6.46 17.58
C ASP A 147 6.40 5.77 16.29
N ILE A 148 7.33 5.68 15.34
CA ILE A 148 7.09 5.21 13.97
C ILE A 148 8.19 4.22 13.57
N ALA A 149 7.78 2.99 13.30
CA ALA A 149 8.59 2.04 12.56
C ALA A 149 8.07 1.91 11.13
N SER A 150 8.94 2.08 10.14
CA SER A 150 8.57 1.93 8.73
C SER A 150 9.00 0.57 8.19
N ILE A 151 8.10 -0.09 7.47
CA ILE A 151 8.32 -1.37 6.82
C ILE A 151 8.26 -1.15 5.30
N TYR A 152 9.36 -1.45 4.63
CA TYR A 152 9.57 -1.23 3.20
C TYR A 152 9.67 -2.56 2.46
N PHE A 153 8.93 -2.70 1.36
CA PHE A 153 9.05 -3.86 0.47
C PHE A 153 10.02 -3.57 -0.66
N TYR A 154 11.06 -4.38 -0.82
CA TYR A 154 11.97 -4.30 -1.96
C TYR A 154 12.80 -5.58 -2.07
N GLY A 155 13.22 -5.94 -3.28
CA GLY A 155 14.00 -7.15 -3.49
C GLY A 155 13.24 -8.45 -3.23
N GLY A 156 11.91 -8.40 -3.11
CA GLY A 156 11.05 -9.57 -2.85
C GLY A 156 10.59 -9.72 -1.40
N ASP A 157 11.17 -8.96 -0.47
CA ASP A 157 10.95 -9.11 0.96
C ASP A 157 10.58 -7.79 1.65
N TRP A 158 9.97 -7.92 2.83
CA TRP A 158 9.72 -6.80 3.72
C TRP A 158 10.92 -6.57 4.65
N HIS A 159 11.36 -5.32 4.72
CA HIS A 159 12.43 -4.89 5.59
C HIS A 159 11.97 -3.77 6.50
N LEU A 160 12.50 -3.78 7.70
CA LEU A 160 12.12 -2.92 8.78
C LEU A 160 13.18 -1.84 8.98
N HIS A 161 12.71 -0.61 9.17
CA HIS A 161 13.51 0.57 9.41
C HIS A 161 13.00 1.22 10.68
N TYR A 162 13.81 1.16 11.74
CA TYR A 162 13.46 1.68 13.06
C TYR A 162 14.70 2.22 13.77
N MET A 163 14.56 3.34 14.46
CA MET A 163 15.63 3.90 15.29
C MET A 163 15.48 3.35 16.71
N PHE A 164 16.14 2.24 16.99
CA PHE A 164 16.25 1.75 18.37
C PHE A 164 16.95 2.81 19.24
N LYS A 165 16.69 2.82 20.54
CA LYS A 165 17.24 3.82 21.47
C LYS A 165 18.77 3.92 21.46
N GLU A 166 19.45 2.83 21.11
CA GLU A 166 20.92 2.74 21.02
C GLU A 166 21.47 3.02 19.60
N SER A 167 20.60 3.18 18.61
CA SER A 167 20.99 3.41 17.22
C SER A 167 21.50 4.84 17.00
N PRO A 168 22.44 5.05 16.06
CA PRO A 168 22.84 6.39 15.65
C PRO A 168 21.63 7.20 15.17
N THR A 169 21.54 8.46 15.58
CA THR A 169 20.49 9.36 15.09
C THR A 169 20.67 9.61 13.60
N VAL A 170 19.60 9.45 12.84
CA VAL A 170 19.58 9.69 11.40
C VAL A 170 18.58 10.81 11.05
N ASN A 171 18.79 11.47 9.90
CA ASN A 171 17.97 12.60 9.48
C ASN A 171 16.52 12.19 9.17
N THR A 172 16.32 10.97 8.68
CA THR A 172 14.99 10.41 8.41
C THR A 172 14.96 8.93 8.81
N ILE A 173 13.80 8.41 9.23
CA ILE A 173 13.63 6.98 9.57
C ILE A 173 14.03 6.05 8.42
N ARG A 174 13.96 6.54 7.18
CA ARG A 174 14.42 5.85 5.96
C ARG A 174 15.91 5.55 5.95
N ASP A 175 16.70 6.38 6.62
CA ASP A 175 18.14 6.24 6.73
C ASP A 175 18.55 5.37 7.93
N ALA A 176 17.58 4.95 8.75
CA ALA A 176 17.83 4.04 9.86
C ALA A 176 18.34 2.68 9.35
N GLU A 177 19.02 1.94 10.22
CA GLU A 177 19.54 0.62 9.89
C GLU A 177 18.42 -0.29 9.38
N ARG A 178 18.67 -0.90 8.22
CA ARG A 178 17.78 -1.90 7.65
C ARG A 178 17.95 -3.21 8.40
N VAL A 179 16.85 -3.74 8.91
CA VAL A 179 16.79 -5.10 9.44
C VAL A 179 15.74 -5.91 8.70
N ASP A 180 15.92 -7.22 8.64
CA ASP A 180 14.92 -8.10 8.04
C ASP A 180 13.67 -8.16 8.92
N LEU A 181 12.50 -8.20 8.29
CA LEU A 181 11.25 -8.37 9.01
C LEU A 181 11.10 -9.84 9.43
N THR A 182 11.55 -10.16 10.63
CA THR A 182 11.38 -11.47 11.28
C THR A 182 10.47 -11.35 12.51
N PRO A 183 9.91 -12.46 13.04
CA PRO A 183 9.13 -12.44 14.27
C PRO A 183 9.88 -11.78 15.43
N GLU A 184 11.18 -12.07 15.57
CA GLU A 184 12.03 -11.59 16.67
C GLU A 184 12.26 -10.07 16.58
N ASN A 185 12.56 -9.56 15.38
CA ASN A 185 12.74 -8.12 15.18
C ASN A 185 11.42 -7.35 15.34
N PHE A 186 10.30 -7.95 14.95
CA PHE A 186 8.98 -7.38 15.13
C PHE A 186 8.58 -7.30 16.61
N GLU A 187 8.76 -8.38 17.37
CA GLU A 187 8.52 -8.42 18.82
C GLU A 187 9.38 -7.37 19.56
N LYS A 188 10.65 -7.24 19.17
CA LYS A 188 11.56 -6.25 19.73
C LYS A 188 11.02 -4.82 19.56
N ILE A 189 10.51 -4.47 18.38
CA ILE A 189 9.93 -3.13 18.16
C ILE A 189 8.67 -2.92 18.97
N LEU A 190 7.74 -3.88 18.98
CA LEU A 190 6.53 -3.74 19.78
C LEU A 190 6.84 -3.55 21.27
N SER A 191 7.87 -4.23 21.76
CA SER A 191 8.36 -4.07 23.13
C SER A 191 8.92 -2.67 23.39
N GLU A 192 9.72 -2.11 22.48
CA GLU A 192 10.24 -0.74 22.62
C GLU A 192 9.13 0.31 22.52
N MET A 193 8.21 0.16 21.56
CA MET A 193 7.03 1.04 21.44
C MET A 193 6.17 0.99 22.72
N GLN A 194 5.98 -0.19 23.31
CA GLN A 194 5.26 -0.33 24.59
C GLN A 194 5.99 0.35 25.74
N GLN A 195 7.33 0.25 25.81
CA GLN A 195 8.13 0.96 26.82
C GLN A 195 8.06 2.48 26.64
N ASN A 196 8.04 2.96 25.39
CA ASN A 196 7.93 4.38 25.07
C ASN A 196 6.55 4.96 25.43
N ALA A 197 5.47 4.17 25.31
CA ALA A 197 4.12 4.57 25.75
C ALA A 197 3.99 4.70 27.27
N ASN A 198 4.75 3.92 28.03
CA ASN A 198 4.70 3.89 29.49
C ASN A 198 6.11 4.15 30.08
N PRO A 199 6.67 5.36 29.93
CA PRO A 199 7.97 5.67 30.50
C PRO A 199 7.87 5.60 32.04
N VAL A 200 8.64 4.69 32.63
CA VAL A 200 8.79 4.53 34.09
C VAL A 200 9.40 5.78 34.71
#